data_AF-A0A354DKX5-F1
#
_entry.id   AF-A0A354DKX5-F1
#
_cell.length_a   1.000
_cell.length_b   1.000
_cell.length_c   1.000
_cell.angle_alpha   90.00
_cell.angle_beta   90.00
_cell.angle_gamma   90.00
#
_symmetry.space_group_name_H-M   'P 1'
#
loop_
_entity.id
_entity.type
_entity.pdbx_description
1 polymer ?
#
loop_
_entity_poly.entity_id
_entity_poly.type
_entity_poly.pdbx_seq_one_letter_code
_entity_poly.pdbx_strand_id
1 'polypeptide(L)'
;VAGTPNVMKAAFTKEKDFFQDRGIQYFDPAVTFTERNLMKKQLFEALGEYLQMTEDENDFAAHEAWKAMDLFDQEMQEKGRLILEQVEQENRMAILMIGRPYHSDPGLNHGVLDEFQVLGYPVLSMRSVPKDEAWLQRFFRQDLESGRVETALEIRDVWPENFSSNSVQKVWAAKFAARHPNVAVLDLSSFKCGHD
;
A
#
# COMPACT_ATOMS: atom_id res chain seq x y z
N VAL A 1 12.65 3.12 1.28
CA VAL A 1 13.32 4.21 0.54
C VAL A 1 13.71 5.30 1.55
N ALA A 2 14.88 5.17 2.18
CA ALA A 2 15.35 6.13 3.21
C ALA A 2 16.24 7.24 2.64
N GLY A 3 16.54 7.21 1.33
CA GLY A 3 17.44 8.17 0.68
C GLY A 3 16.76 9.42 0.13
N THR A 4 15.48 9.34 -0.28
CA THR A 4 14.83 10.44 -1.01
C THR A 4 14.74 11.74 -0.20
N PRO A 5 14.34 11.74 1.08
CA PRO A 5 14.29 12.98 1.86
C PRO A 5 15.67 13.64 1.99
N ASN A 6 16.73 12.85 2.20
CA ASN A 6 18.10 13.34 2.31
C ASN A 6 18.63 13.88 0.96
N VAL A 7 18.31 13.23 -0.15
CA VAL A 7 18.66 13.70 -1.49
C VAL A 7 17.96 15.01 -1.80
N MET A 8 16.67 15.13 -1.46
CA MET A 8 15.94 16.40 -1.61
C MET A 8 16.54 17.49 -0.73
N LYS A 9 16.80 17.21 0.55
CA LYS A 9 17.47 18.15 1.46
C LYS A 9 18.78 18.65 0.87
N ALA A 10 19.64 17.74 0.40
CA ALA A 10 20.91 18.08 -0.22
C ALA A 10 20.75 18.95 -1.47
N ALA A 11 19.75 18.68 -2.32
CA ALA A 11 19.50 19.50 -3.52
C ALA A 11 19.15 20.96 -3.17
N PHE A 12 18.50 21.19 -2.03
CA PHE A 12 18.12 22.53 -1.55
C PHE A 12 19.10 23.16 -0.55
N THR A 13 20.22 22.49 -0.22
CA THR A 13 21.22 23.00 0.73
C THR A 13 22.66 22.98 0.20
N LYS A 14 22.95 22.32 -0.93
CA LYS A 14 24.31 22.14 -1.46
C LYS A 14 25.03 23.45 -1.81
N GLU A 15 24.40 24.32 -2.60
CA GLU A 15 25.01 25.59 -3.04
C GLU A 15 24.58 26.78 -2.16
N LYS A 16 23.33 26.74 -1.71
CA LYS A 16 22.73 27.71 -0.80
C LYS A 16 21.67 26.99 0.02
N ASP A 17 21.55 27.32 1.31
CA ASP A 17 20.45 26.82 2.13
C ASP A 17 19.17 27.62 1.86
N PHE A 18 18.36 27.11 0.94
CA PHE A 18 17.09 27.73 0.55
C PHE A 18 16.02 27.67 1.64
N PHE A 19 16.15 26.74 2.60
CA PHE A 19 15.24 26.58 3.73
C PHE A 19 15.54 27.68 4.76
N GLN A 20 16.81 27.83 5.14
CA GLN A 20 17.27 28.86 6.06
C GLN A 20 16.93 30.26 5.57
N ASP A 21 17.17 30.56 4.28
CA ASP A 21 16.83 31.85 3.66
C ASP A 21 15.36 32.26 3.84
N ARG A 22 14.46 31.26 3.91
CA ARG A 22 13.01 31.46 4.00
C ARG A 22 12.47 31.25 5.42
N GLY A 23 13.34 30.95 6.39
CA GLY A 23 12.92 30.57 7.75
C GLY A 23 12.04 29.31 7.75
N ILE A 24 12.24 28.41 6.78
CA ILE A 24 11.52 27.14 6.68
C ILE A 24 12.38 26.06 7.31
N GLN A 25 11.77 25.19 8.11
CA GLN A 25 12.43 23.99 8.58
C GLN A 25 12.07 22.80 7.70
N TYR A 26 13.08 22.15 7.13
CA TYR A 26 12.88 20.88 6.42
C TYR A 26 12.84 19.72 7.40
N PHE A 27 11.72 18.99 7.39
CA PHE A 27 11.44 17.93 8.35
C PHE A 27 11.54 16.55 7.68
N ASP A 28 12.50 15.73 8.10
CA ASP A 28 12.82 14.46 7.47
C ASP A 28 13.09 13.30 8.46
N PRO A 29 12.28 13.10 9.51
CA PRO A 29 12.47 11.96 10.40
C PRO A 29 12.20 10.63 9.68
N ALA A 30 12.98 9.61 10.01
CA ALA A 30 12.69 8.25 9.63
C ALA A 30 11.75 7.62 10.66
N VAL A 31 10.64 7.04 10.19
CA VAL A 31 9.65 6.38 11.05
C VAL A 31 9.40 4.96 10.53
N THR A 32 9.49 3.98 11.43
CA THR A 32 9.16 2.58 11.11
C THR A 32 7.66 2.34 11.18
N PHE A 33 7.14 1.51 10.28
CA PHE A 33 5.76 0.99 10.35
C PHE A 33 5.70 -0.47 10.84
N THR A 34 6.86 -1.08 11.07
CA THR A 34 6.97 -2.48 11.48
C THR A 34 6.99 -2.62 13.01
N GLU A 35 7.66 -1.70 13.70
CA GLU A 35 7.87 -1.77 15.15
C GLU A 35 7.09 -0.64 15.84
N ARG A 36 5.83 -0.93 16.23
CA ARG A 36 4.89 0.09 16.76
C ARG A 36 5.43 0.92 17.93
N ASN A 37 6.18 0.30 18.85
CA ASN A 37 6.77 1.02 19.98
C ASN A 37 7.93 1.93 19.54
N LEU A 38 8.75 1.49 18.59
CA LEU A 38 9.82 2.32 18.04
C LEU A 38 9.25 3.48 17.20
N MET A 39 8.17 3.24 16.44
CA MET A 39 7.43 4.28 15.72
C MET A 39 7.01 5.42 16.66
N LYS A 40 6.34 5.08 17.77
CA LYS A 40 5.86 6.05 18.76
C LYS A 40 7.00 6.91 19.30
N LYS A 41 8.11 6.28 19.69
CA LYS A 41 9.31 6.96 20.15
C LYS A 41 9.88 7.88 19.07
N GLN A 42 10.03 7.41 17.84
CA GLN A 42 10.54 8.21 16.71
C GLN A 42 9.64 9.41 16.42
N LEU A 43 8.32 9.26 16.50
CA LEU A 43 7.37 10.35 16.32
C LEU A 43 7.49 11.39 17.43
N PHE A 44 7.56 10.96 18.70
CA PHE A 44 7.72 11.86 19.83
C PHE A 44 9.05 12.62 19.78
N GLU A 45 10.16 11.92 19.53
CA GLU A 45 11.49 12.54 19.38
C GLU A 45 11.53 13.55 18.23
N ALA A 46 10.80 13.28 17.15
CA ALA A 46 10.76 14.17 16.00
C ALA A 46 9.85 15.39 16.24
N LEU A 47 8.64 15.18 16.76
CA LEU A 47 7.55 16.16 16.72
C LEU A 47 7.17 16.74 18.09
N GLY A 48 7.60 16.12 19.20
CA GLY A 48 7.17 16.45 20.55
C GLY A 48 7.35 17.92 20.91
N GLU A 49 8.54 18.46 20.66
CA GLU A 49 8.86 19.87 20.90
C GLU A 49 8.07 20.81 19.98
N TYR A 50 7.96 20.49 18.69
CA TYR A 50 7.29 21.33 17.69
C TYR A 50 5.79 21.45 17.90
N LEU A 51 5.16 20.34 18.28
CA LEU A 51 3.72 20.26 18.52
C LEU A 51 3.36 20.49 19.99
N GLN A 52 4.35 20.69 20.86
CA GLN A 52 4.17 20.91 22.30
C GLN A 52 3.32 19.81 22.95
N MET A 53 3.55 18.56 22.54
CA MET A 53 2.80 17.41 23.03
C MET A 53 3.60 16.63 24.07
N THR A 54 2.89 15.93 24.93
CA THR A 54 3.44 14.94 25.87
C THR A 54 3.63 13.58 25.22
N GLU A 55 4.43 12.71 25.85
CA GLU A 55 4.62 11.33 25.39
C GLU A 55 3.28 10.55 25.41
N ASP A 56 2.44 10.77 26.42
CA ASP A 56 1.11 10.16 26.53
C ASP A 56 0.17 10.58 25.38
N GLU A 57 0.18 11.86 24.99
CA GLU A 57 -0.61 12.36 23.85
C GLU A 57 -0.13 11.76 22.52
N ASN A 58 1.20 11.66 22.32
CA ASN A 58 1.78 10.99 21.16
C ASN A 58 1.36 9.52 21.10
N ASP A 59 1.45 8.82 22.22
CA ASP A 59 1.14 7.40 22.33
C ASP A 59 -0.34 7.12 22.07
N PHE A 60 -1.21 7.98 22.58
CA PHE A 60 -2.64 7.95 22.31
C PHE A 60 -2.93 8.20 20.83
N ALA A 61 -2.35 9.26 20.24
CA ALA A 61 -2.56 9.57 18.82
C ALA A 61 -2.08 8.46 17.89
N ALA A 62 -0.90 7.89 18.15
CA ALA A 62 -0.37 6.76 17.38
C ALA A 62 -1.26 5.52 17.51
N HIS A 63 -1.81 5.25 18.70
CA HIS A 63 -2.73 4.14 18.92
C HIS A 63 -4.05 4.30 18.16
N GLU A 64 -4.65 5.49 18.20
CA GLU A 64 -5.86 5.78 17.44
C GLU A 64 -5.62 5.72 15.92
N ALA A 65 -4.44 6.16 15.45
CA ALA A 65 -4.06 6.03 14.05
C ALA A 65 -3.96 4.55 13.60
N TRP A 66 -3.38 3.69 14.42
CA TRP A 66 -3.34 2.24 14.14
C TRP A 66 -4.72 1.61 14.14
N LYS A 67 -5.58 1.93 15.11
CA LYS A 67 -6.97 1.47 15.11
C LYS A 67 -7.71 1.89 13.84
N ALA A 68 -7.58 3.15 13.44
CA ALA A 68 -8.21 3.66 12.23
C ALA A 68 -7.69 2.92 10.98
N MET A 69 -6.39 2.63 10.92
CA MET A 69 -5.80 1.86 9.82
C MET A 69 -6.33 0.41 9.79
N ASP A 70 -6.38 -0.26 10.94
CA ASP A 70 -6.86 -1.64 11.06
C ASP A 70 -8.35 -1.73 10.67
N LEU A 71 -9.18 -0.77 11.11
CA LEU A 71 -10.59 -0.68 10.73
C LEU A 71 -10.77 -0.44 9.23
N PHE A 72 -10.02 0.52 8.67
CA PHE A 72 -10.04 0.79 7.24
C PHE A 72 -9.65 -0.44 6.41
N ASP A 73 -8.61 -1.17 6.83
CA ASP A 73 -8.18 -2.40 6.17
C ASP A 73 -9.26 -3.48 6.22
N GLN A 74 -9.92 -3.66 7.36
CA GLN A 74 -11.01 -4.62 7.51
C GLN A 74 -12.20 -4.27 6.60
N GLU A 75 -12.63 -3.01 6.61
CA GLU A 75 -13.75 -2.57 5.76
C GLU A 75 -13.45 -2.73 4.26
N MET A 76 -12.23 -2.38 3.85
CA MET A 76 -11.80 -2.50 2.46
C MET A 76 -11.72 -3.96 2.01
N GLN A 77 -11.18 -4.83 2.85
CA GLN A 77 -11.08 -6.26 2.57
C GLN A 77 -12.45 -6.93 2.55
N GLU A 78 -13.36 -6.56 3.45
CA GLU A 78 -14.72 -7.11 3.47
C GLU A 78 -15.50 -6.70 2.21
N LYS A 79 -15.43 -5.43 1.81
CA LYS A 79 -16.05 -4.98 0.54
C LYS A 79 -15.47 -5.71 -0.66
N GLY A 80 -14.15 -5.89 -0.70
CA GLY A 80 -13.51 -6.64 -1.78
C GLY A 80 -13.88 -8.12 -1.79
N ARG A 81 -14.01 -8.75 -0.62
CA ARG A 81 -14.51 -10.13 -0.47
C ARG A 81 -15.90 -10.28 -1.07
N LEU A 82 -16.83 -9.40 -0.71
CA LEU A 82 -18.21 -9.42 -1.20
C LEU A 82 -18.27 -9.27 -2.73
N ILE A 83 -17.48 -8.35 -3.30
CA ILE A 83 -17.38 -8.17 -4.76
C ILE A 83 -16.84 -9.44 -5.42
N LEU A 84 -15.77 -10.03 -4.88
CA LEU A 84 -15.13 -11.23 -5.43
C LEU A 84 -16.08 -12.43 -5.41
N GLU A 85 -16.76 -12.65 -4.29
CA GLU A 85 -17.76 -13.71 -4.16
C GLU A 85 -18.96 -13.49 -5.09
N GLN A 86 -19.38 -12.25 -5.29
CA GLN A 86 -20.46 -11.93 -6.23
C GLN A 86 -20.05 -12.23 -7.67
N VAL A 87 -18.86 -11.83 -8.12
CA VAL A 87 -18.42 -12.12 -9.50
C VAL A 87 -18.14 -13.61 -9.73
N GLU A 88 -17.72 -14.35 -8.69
CA GLU A 88 -17.64 -15.82 -8.71
C GLU A 88 -19.03 -16.44 -8.94
N GLN A 89 -20.04 -16.00 -8.18
CA GLN A 89 -21.43 -16.50 -8.28
C GLN A 89 -22.08 -16.18 -9.62
N GLU A 90 -21.86 -14.97 -10.13
CA GLU A 90 -22.43 -14.50 -11.40
C GLU A 90 -21.62 -14.95 -12.63
N ASN A 91 -20.46 -15.59 -12.42
CA ASN A 91 -19.48 -15.91 -13.46
C ASN A 91 -19.11 -14.69 -14.32
N ARG A 92 -18.85 -13.56 -13.67
CA ARG A 92 -18.45 -12.28 -14.29
C ARG A 92 -16.98 -11.99 -13.99
N MET A 93 -16.44 -10.93 -14.59
CA MET A 93 -15.07 -10.49 -14.33
C MET A 93 -15.06 -9.26 -13.43
N ALA A 94 -14.16 -9.26 -12.45
CA ALA A 94 -13.70 -8.06 -11.75
C ALA A 94 -12.34 -7.60 -12.30
N ILE A 95 -12.07 -6.30 -12.20
CA ILE A 95 -10.77 -5.72 -12.54
C ILE A 95 -10.02 -5.46 -11.25
N LEU A 96 -8.83 -6.04 -11.10
CA LEU A 96 -7.88 -5.69 -10.06
C LEU A 96 -6.91 -4.65 -10.60
N MET A 97 -7.04 -3.41 -10.11
CA MET A 97 -6.10 -2.35 -10.42
C MET A 97 -4.82 -2.56 -9.61
N ILE A 98 -3.71 -2.75 -10.33
CA ILE A 98 -2.36 -2.70 -9.77
C ILE A 98 -1.71 -1.41 -10.22
N GLY A 99 -1.04 -0.73 -9.32
CA GLY A 99 -0.59 0.64 -9.54
C GLY A 99 0.11 1.17 -8.30
N ARG A 100 0.64 2.39 -8.39
CA ARG A 100 1.12 3.11 -7.22
C ARG A 100 -0.07 3.68 -6.41
N PRO A 101 0.05 3.87 -5.08
CA PRO A 101 -1.04 4.38 -4.24
C PRO A 101 -1.63 5.71 -4.70
N TYR A 102 -0.83 6.54 -5.36
CA TYR A 102 -1.26 7.85 -5.86
C TYR A 102 -2.34 7.76 -6.94
N HIS A 103 -2.54 6.61 -7.60
CA HIS A 103 -3.68 6.45 -8.52
C HIS A 103 -5.03 6.46 -7.80
N SER A 104 -5.06 6.33 -6.48
CA SER A 104 -6.28 6.51 -5.67
C SER A 104 -6.54 7.97 -5.30
N ASP A 105 -5.59 8.88 -5.57
CA ASP A 105 -5.73 10.31 -5.26
C ASP A 105 -6.67 10.99 -6.26
N PRO A 106 -7.76 11.65 -5.83
CA PRO A 106 -8.71 12.28 -6.75
C PRO A 106 -8.13 13.39 -7.64
N GLY A 107 -7.03 14.02 -7.24
CA GLY A 107 -6.33 15.05 -8.03
C GLY A 107 -5.35 14.47 -9.05
N LEU A 108 -4.97 13.20 -8.92
CA LEU A 108 -4.08 12.50 -9.85
C LEU A 108 -4.79 11.39 -10.65
N ASN A 109 -5.91 10.87 -10.16
CA ASN A 109 -6.67 9.82 -10.82
C ASN A 109 -7.27 10.35 -12.15
N HIS A 110 -7.14 9.54 -13.21
CA HIS A 110 -7.54 9.92 -14.57
C HIS A 110 -9.01 9.56 -14.89
N GLY A 111 -9.77 9.01 -13.95
CA GLY A 111 -11.14 8.53 -14.14
C GLY A 111 -11.26 7.22 -14.95
N VAL A 112 -10.14 6.63 -15.38
CA VAL A 112 -10.13 5.41 -16.23
C VAL A 112 -10.91 4.25 -15.58
N LEU A 113 -10.90 4.16 -14.26
CA LEU A 113 -11.60 3.11 -13.53
C LEU A 113 -13.13 3.30 -13.53
N ASP A 114 -13.60 4.53 -13.63
CA ASP A 114 -15.03 4.85 -13.66
C ASP A 114 -15.66 4.37 -14.98
N GLU A 115 -14.92 4.48 -16.09
CA GLU A 115 -15.34 3.95 -17.39
C GLU A 115 -15.56 2.43 -17.35
N PHE A 116 -14.69 1.69 -16.66
CA PHE A 116 -14.88 0.26 -16.48
C PHE A 116 -16.09 -0.07 -15.61
N GLN A 117 -16.38 0.73 -14.59
CA GLN A 117 -17.57 0.56 -13.77
C GLN A 117 -18.85 0.82 -14.56
N VAL A 118 -18.87 1.82 -15.46
CA VAL A 118 -19.99 2.07 -16.38
C VAL A 118 -20.25 0.87 -17.30
N LEU A 119 -19.18 0.19 -17.74
CA LEU A 119 -19.27 -1.06 -18.50
C LEU A 119 -19.69 -2.28 -17.66
N GLY A 120 -19.89 -2.10 -16.36
CA GLY A 120 -20.35 -3.15 -15.44
C GLY A 120 -19.23 -4.02 -14.89
N TYR A 121 -17.97 -3.60 -14.96
CA TYR A 121 -16.86 -4.29 -14.31
C TYR A 121 -16.61 -3.69 -12.93
N PRO A 122 -16.82 -4.44 -11.83
CA PRO A 122 -16.40 -3.97 -10.52
C PRO A 122 -14.87 -3.88 -10.49
N VAL A 123 -14.37 -2.81 -9.87
CA VAL A 123 -12.93 -2.52 -9.77
C VAL A 123 -12.48 -2.66 -8.33
N LEU A 124 -11.40 -3.42 -8.14
CA LEU A 124 -10.75 -3.68 -6.86
C LEU A 124 -9.38 -2.99 -6.81
N SER A 125 -8.97 -2.59 -5.61
CA SER A 125 -7.59 -2.18 -5.34
C SER A 125 -6.80 -3.35 -4.74
N MET A 126 -5.47 -3.28 -4.79
CA MET A 126 -4.61 -4.29 -4.14
C MET A 126 -4.89 -4.44 -2.63
N ARG A 127 -5.31 -3.34 -1.99
CA ARG A 127 -5.63 -3.28 -0.55
C ARG A 127 -6.98 -3.90 -0.22
N SER A 128 -7.94 -3.89 -1.15
CA SER A 128 -9.27 -4.48 -0.95
C SER A 128 -9.31 -6.01 -1.10
N VAL A 129 -8.26 -6.64 -1.63
CA VAL A 129 -8.20 -8.12 -1.67
C VAL A 129 -8.03 -8.65 -0.24
N PRO A 130 -8.83 -9.62 0.22
CA PRO A 130 -8.67 -10.21 1.54
C PRO A 130 -7.26 -10.77 1.78
N LYS A 131 -6.77 -10.62 3.01
CA LYS A 131 -5.45 -11.10 3.46
C LYS A 131 -5.52 -12.29 4.41
N ASP A 132 -6.73 -12.75 4.73
CA ASP A 132 -6.97 -13.95 5.52
C ASP A 132 -6.45 -15.21 4.78
N GLU A 133 -5.59 -15.98 5.43
CA GLU A 133 -4.96 -17.14 4.80
C GLU A 133 -5.95 -18.26 4.50
N ALA A 134 -6.93 -18.49 5.38
CA ALA A 134 -7.93 -19.53 5.19
C ALA A 134 -8.78 -19.24 3.94
N TRP A 135 -9.16 -17.97 3.74
CA TRP A 135 -9.87 -17.52 2.54
C TRP A 135 -8.99 -17.60 1.29
N LEU A 136 -7.70 -17.25 1.38
CA LEU A 136 -6.78 -17.29 0.24
C LEU A 136 -6.40 -18.71 -0.18
N GLN A 137 -6.45 -19.69 0.74
CA GLN A 137 -6.06 -21.08 0.47
C GLN A 137 -6.79 -21.68 -0.73
N ARG A 138 -8.04 -21.26 -1.01
CA ARG A 138 -8.81 -21.74 -2.18
C ARG A 138 -8.17 -21.39 -3.53
N PHE A 139 -7.38 -20.33 -3.60
CA PHE A 139 -6.68 -19.90 -4.82
C PHE A 139 -5.22 -20.36 -4.86
N PHE A 140 -4.60 -20.59 -3.70
CA PHE A 140 -3.17 -20.92 -3.60
C PHE A 140 -2.90 -22.39 -3.23
N ARG A 141 -3.92 -23.25 -3.16
CA ARG A 141 -3.80 -24.65 -2.72
C ARG A 141 -2.63 -25.40 -3.37
N GLN A 142 -2.50 -25.31 -4.70
CA GLN A 142 -1.43 -26.01 -5.42
C GLN A 142 -0.03 -25.50 -5.04
N ASP A 143 0.13 -24.19 -4.83
CA ASP A 143 1.43 -23.62 -4.45
C ASP A 143 1.82 -24.02 -3.02
N LEU A 144 0.83 -24.05 -2.12
CA LEU A 144 1.02 -24.44 -0.72
C LEU A 144 1.35 -25.93 -0.59
N GLU A 145 0.59 -26.80 -1.28
CA GLU A 145 0.81 -28.26 -1.24
C GLU A 145 2.13 -28.67 -1.90
N SER A 146 2.57 -27.95 -2.92
CA SER A 146 3.86 -28.21 -3.58
C SER A 146 5.07 -27.63 -2.82
N GLY A 147 4.84 -26.82 -1.78
CA GLY A 147 5.90 -26.11 -1.07
C GLY A 147 6.57 -25.02 -1.90
N ARG A 148 5.92 -24.55 -2.98
CA ARG A 148 6.42 -23.43 -3.79
C ARG A 148 6.46 -22.13 -2.98
N VAL A 149 5.51 -21.97 -2.06
CA VAL A 149 5.47 -20.93 -1.04
C VAL A 149 4.99 -21.51 0.28
N GLU A 150 5.40 -20.88 1.38
CA GLU A 150 4.95 -21.24 2.72
C GLU A 150 3.59 -20.63 3.03
N THR A 151 3.30 -19.44 2.50
CA THR A 151 2.04 -18.71 2.71
C THR A 151 1.50 -18.13 1.40
N ALA A 152 0.19 -17.90 1.33
CA ALA A 152 -0.45 -17.27 0.17
C ALA A 152 -0.03 -15.79 -0.02
N LEU A 153 0.54 -15.17 1.01
CA LEU A 153 1.03 -13.78 0.97
C LEU A 153 2.46 -13.66 0.44
N GLU A 154 3.18 -14.78 0.32
CA GLU A 154 4.56 -14.80 -0.13
C GLU A 154 4.68 -14.62 -1.66
N ILE A 155 5.74 -13.92 -2.05
CA ILE A 155 6.10 -13.68 -3.46
C ILE A 155 7.54 -14.06 -3.80
N ARG A 156 8.31 -14.65 -2.87
CA ARG A 156 9.74 -14.91 -3.08
C ARG A 156 10.02 -15.86 -4.24
N ASP A 157 9.05 -16.73 -4.56
CA ASP A 157 9.10 -17.64 -5.70
C ASP A 157 9.11 -16.91 -7.06
N VAL A 158 8.65 -15.67 -7.13
CA VAL A 158 8.61 -14.85 -8.35
C VAL A 158 9.41 -13.55 -8.25
N TRP A 159 9.63 -13.06 -7.03
CA TRP A 159 10.33 -11.81 -6.75
C TRP A 159 11.18 -11.93 -5.47
N PRO A 160 12.38 -12.51 -5.57
CA PRO A 160 13.26 -12.71 -4.41
C PRO A 160 13.68 -11.39 -3.74
N GLU A 161 14.00 -10.37 -4.54
CA GLU A 161 14.52 -9.07 -4.09
C GLU A 161 13.40 -8.09 -3.75
N ASN A 162 12.70 -8.34 -2.66
CA ASN A 162 11.39 -7.74 -2.35
C ASN A 162 11.45 -6.54 -1.37
N PHE A 163 12.48 -5.69 -1.46
CA PHE A 163 12.72 -4.58 -0.53
C PHE A 163 11.77 -3.37 -0.64
N SER A 164 10.95 -3.32 -1.69
CA SER A 164 10.02 -2.21 -1.95
C SER A 164 8.59 -2.65 -1.66
N SER A 165 7.96 -2.08 -0.63
CA SER A 165 6.59 -2.39 -0.23
C SER A 165 5.59 -2.29 -1.39
N ASN A 166 5.73 -1.28 -2.25
CA ASN A 166 4.85 -1.11 -3.41
C ASN A 166 5.03 -2.23 -4.44
N SER A 167 6.27 -2.56 -4.80
CA SER A 167 6.54 -3.63 -5.77
C SER A 167 6.07 -4.98 -5.24
N VAL A 168 6.28 -5.23 -3.93
CA VAL A 168 5.76 -6.42 -3.26
C VAL A 168 4.24 -6.54 -3.41
N GLN A 169 3.52 -5.45 -3.12
CA GLN A 169 2.06 -5.44 -3.22
C GLN A 169 1.56 -5.65 -4.66
N LYS A 170 2.20 -5.00 -5.65
CA LYS A 170 1.87 -5.19 -7.08
C LYS A 170 2.09 -6.64 -7.53
N VAL A 171 3.25 -7.21 -7.21
CA VAL A 171 3.59 -8.60 -7.58
C VAL A 171 2.64 -9.58 -6.90
N TRP A 172 2.34 -9.38 -5.62
CA TRP A 172 1.39 -10.22 -4.89
C TRP A 172 -0.02 -10.14 -5.51
N ALA A 173 -0.50 -8.94 -5.83
CA ALA A 173 -1.80 -8.73 -6.46
C ALA A 173 -1.89 -9.41 -7.84
N ALA A 174 -0.83 -9.32 -8.66
CA ALA A 174 -0.75 -10.04 -9.92
C ALA A 174 -0.74 -11.57 -9.71
N LYS A 175 -0.03 -12.05 -8.69
CA LYS A 175 0.02 -13.47 -8.31
C LYS A 175 -1.36 -14.00 -7.89
N PHE A 176 -2.12 -13.21 -7.12
CA PHE A 176 -3.51 -13.50 -6.76
C PHE A 176 -4.42 -13.54 -7.99
N ALA A 177 -4.39 -12.52 -8.84
CA ALA A 177 -5.22 -12.47 -10.04
C ALA A 177 -4.95 -13.64 -10.99
N ALA A 178 -3.69 -14.04 -11.15
CA ALA A 178 -3.32 -15.21 -11.97
C ALA A 178 -3.92 -16.55 -11.47
N ARG A 179 -4.38 -16.60 -10.22
CA ARG A 179 -5.00 -17.79 -9.59
C ARG A 179 -6.52 -17.68 -9.46
N HIS A 180 -7.08 -16.51 -9.76
CA HIS A 180 -8.50 -16.25 -9.59
C HIS A 180 -9.20 -16.24 -10.94
N PRO A 181 -10.15 -17.16 -11.22
CA PRO A 181 -10.75 -17.32 -12.55
C PRO A 181 -11.54 -16.08 -13.02
N ASN A 182 -12.08 -15.31 -12.08
CA ASN A 182 -12.93 -14.14 -12.33
C ASN A 182 -12.22 -12.79 -12.15
N VAL A 183 -10.88 -12.72 -12.11
CA VAL A 183 -10.14 -11.46 -11.92
C VAL A 183 -9.20 -11.19 -13.09
N ALA A 184 -9.35 -10.03 -13.72
CA ALA A 184 -8.42 -9.49 -14.71
C ALA A 184 -7.57 -8.38 -14.09
N VAL A 185 -6.31 -8.24 -14.52
CA VAL A 185 -5.41 -7.19 -14.03
C VAL A 185 -5.45 -5.99 -14.97
N LEU A 186 -5.54 -4.79 -14.38
CA LEU A 186 -5.22 -3.53 -15.05
C LEU A 186 -4.01 -2.89 -14.35
N ASP A 187 -2.88 -2.82 -15.04
CA ASP A 187 -1.68 -2.14 -14.54
C ASP A 187 -1.67 -0.67 -14.97
N LEU A 188 -1.74 0.23 -14.00
CA LEU A 188 -1.64 1.66 -14.21
C LEU A 188 -0.22 2.15 -13.88
N SER A 189 0.40 2.78 -14.87
CA SER A 189 1.66 3.49 -14.74
C SER A 189 1.58 4.79 -15.54
N SER A 190 1.80 5.91 -14.84
CA SER A 190 1.78 7.23 -15.46
C SER A 190 3.10 7.59 -16.13
N PHE A 191 4.24 7.12 -15.60
CA PHE A 191 5.54 7.62 -16.06
C PHE A 191 6.47 6.58 -16.65
N LYS A 192 6.29 5.27 -16.43
CA LYS A 192 7.08 4.09 -16.89
C LYS A 192 8.63 4.17 -16.81
N CYS A 193 9.21 5.35 -16.65
CA CYS A 193 10.61 5.72 -16.63
C CYS A 193 10.87 6.43 -15.30
N GLY A 194 10.81 5.64 -14.24
CA GLY A 194 10.89 6.03 -12.84
C GLY A 194 10.60 4.80 -11.99
N HIS A 195 10.37 4.98 -10.69
CA HIS A 195 10.02 3.90 -9.79
C HIS A 195 8.69 3.19 -10.10
N ASP A 196 8.05 3.30 -11.27
CA ASP A 196 6.72 2.70 -11.52
C ASP A 196 6.74 1.17 -11.65
#